data_AF-A0A0P6XNT3-F1
#
_entry.id   AF-A0A0P6XNT3-F1
#
_cell.length_a   1.000
_cell.length_b   1.000
_cell.length_c   1.000
_cell.angle_alpha   90.00
_cell.angle_beta   90.00
_cell.angle_gamma   90.00
#
_symmetry.space_group_name_H-M   'P 1'
#
loop_
_entity.id
_entity.type
_entity.pdbx_description
1 polymer ?
#
loop_
_entity_poly.entity_id
_entity_poly.type
_entity_poly.pdbx_seq_one_letter_code
_entity_poly.pdbx_strand_id
1 'polypeptide(L)'
;MSRSLPFILGLALLLLAACQPVALTPPPDVKTPLPGGLPTPPSAATPLEPTTLRVVTAAQADLAQRLGLPAEGVTILSVEPAQWPDACLGLPAPDEACAEMIVEGFRVVLEAEGQIYTYRTDMEGRQMRLENLSTSTSPAVEAARRYLAERLGLSDPNAISVIAVEEVTWPDACLGLSQPGEMCAQVLTPGYRITLEAQGQRYTLHTNQNGNAIRLAEEPGGESSLPLVRWQRQTPNACLQASADLLGLTYGACGATSQRWPFKAPQYAADLSEWVQTYAPFEAETPLGWVSLAGKGRQTATPAEQRSLAAWMMALVATAQNLEFEGGIGLVLSWRRSGGIAGMCHTLRVYESGWAEVYDCRSPEAEPTLVVRRRLTAAELETLFTWVDAWQPLGLEIEEPYPDGFGYQLAFNGRGEAVPDAAGQKALWDWAQAVFQRLMTGG
;
A
#
# COMPACT_ATOMS: atom_id res chain seq x y z
N MET A 1 28.92 -74.76 21.93
CA MET A 1 28.22 -73.61 22.54
C MET A 1 28.28 -72.44 21.58
N SER A 2 27.10 -71.93 21.15
CA SER A 2 26.78 -70.51 20.84
C SER A 2 27.66 -69.72 19.85
N ARG A 3 27.20 -68.97 18.85
CA ARG A 3 25.89 -68.66 18.23
C ARG A 3 26.22 -67.76 17.01
N SER A 4 25.58 -68.04 15.87
CA SER A 4 25.10 -67.10 14.85
C SER A 4 25.95 -65.89 14.44
N LEU A 5 26.65 -66.03 13.30
CA LEU A 5 27.07 -64.90 12.44
C LEU A 5 26.69 -65.15 10.96
N PRO A 6 25.40 -65.02 10.55
CA PRO A 6 25.11 -64.82 9.13
C PRO A 6 23.96 -63.81 8.94
N PHE A 7 24.26 -62.51 8.93
CA PHE A 7 23.26 -61.53 8.48
C PHE A 7 23.83 -60.33 7.70
N ILE A 8 25.15 -60.28 7.49
CA ILE A 8 25.81 -59.12 6.84
C ILE A 8 26.06 -59.34 5.34
N LEU A 9 25.95 -60.57 4.82
CA LEU A 9 26.24 -60.86 3.40
C LEU A 9 25.02 -60.83 2.46
N GLY A 10 23.80 -60.61 2.98
CA GLY A 10 22.56 -60.61 2.19
C GLY A 10 22.03 -59.24 1.79
N LEU A 11 22.51 -58.15 2.40
CA LEU A 11 21.99 -56.79 2.16
C LEU A 11 22.83 -55.96 1.18
N ALA A 12 23.96 -56.50 0.71
CA ALA A 12 24.84 -55.83 -0.26
C ALA A 12 24.49 -56.13 -1.73
N LEU A 13 23.53 -57.03 -2.01
CA LEU A 13 23.13 -57.40 -3.38
C LEU A 13 21.81 -56.76 -3.85
N LEU A 14 21.16 -55.91 -3.04
CA LEU A 14 19.85 -55.32 -3.35
C LEU A 14 19.90 -53.83 -3.76
N LEU A 15 21.08 -53.25 -3.98
CA LEU A 15 21.27 -51.81 -4.29
C LEU A 15 21.81 -51.52 -5.70
N LEU A 16 21.82 -52.50 -6.62
CA LEU A 16 22.46 -52.36 -7.94
C LEU A 16 21.50 -52.42 -9.16
N ALA A 17 20.19 -52.16 -8.97
CA ALA A 17 19.23 -52.17 -10.07
C ALA A 17 18.27 -50.98 -10.05
N ALA A 18 18.80 -49.75 -10.17
CA ALA A 18 17.97 -48.57 -10.46
C ALA A 18 18.74 -47.46 -11.19
N CYS A 19 19.47 -47.81 -12.25
CA CYS A 19 19.85 -46.84 -13.29
C CYS A 19 19.41 -47.40 -14.63
N GLN A 20 18.14 -47.17 -14.98
CA GLN A 20 17.73 -47.23 -16.38
C GLN A 20 17.80 -45.83 -16.99
N PRO A 21 18.40 -45.66 -18.18
CA PRO A 21 18.29 -44.41 -18.91
C PRO A 21 16.82 -44.25 -19.34
N VAL A 22 16.22 -43.12 -18.97
CA VAL A 22 14.92 -42.71 -19.49
C VAL A 22 15.08 -42.51 -20.99
N ALA A 23 14.47 -43.39 -21.79
CA ALA A 23 14.28 -43.15 -23.21
C ALA A 23 13.29 -41.99 -23.33
N LEU A 24 13.81 -40.78 -23.57
CA LEU A 24 13.00 -39.63 -23.95
C LEU A 24 12.42 -39.94 -25.34
N THR A 25 11.20 -40.48 -25.39
CA THR A 25 10.42 -40.43 -26.60
C THR A 25 10.26 -38.96 -26.97
N PRO A 26 10.65 -38.51 -28.17
CA PRO A 26 10.35 -37.16 -28.60
C PRO A 26 8.82 -36.97 -28.51
N PRO A 27 8.36 -35.82 -28.00
CA PRO A 27 6.93 -35.55 -27.90
C PRO A 27 6.29 -35.72 -29.27
N PRO A 28 5.04 -36.24 -29.34
CA PRO A 28 4.32 -36.30 -30.60
C PRO A 28 4.33 -34.92 -31.24
N ASP A 29 4.73 -34.86 -32.50
CA ASP A 29 4.76 -33.65 -33.34
C ASP A 29 3.31 -33.22 -33.63
N VAL A 30 2.67 -32.68 -32.59
CA VAL A 30 1.42 -31.97 -32.69
C VAL A 30 1.82 -30.59 -33.18
N LYS A 31 1.66 -30.36 -34.48
CA LYS A 31 1.58 -29.01 -35.03
C LYS A 31 0.41 -28.30 -34.37
N THR A 32 0.69 -27.65 -33.25
CA THR A 32 -0.20 -26.68 -32.62
C THR A 32 -0.47 -25.60 -33.67
N PRO A 33 -1.72 -25.35 -34.06
CA PRO A 33 -2.06 -24.17 -34.85
C PRO A 33 -1.59 -22.95 -34.07
N LEU A 34 -0.78 -22.08 -34.68
CA LEU A 34 -0.43 -20.81 -34.05
C LEU A 34 -1.72 -20.08 -33.64
N PRO A 35 -1.87 -19.69 -32.36
CA PRO A 35 -2.81 -18.65 -31.99
C PRO A 35 -2.34 -17.38 -32.68
N GLY A 36 -3.01 -17.02 -33.78
CA GLY A 36 -2.81 -15.76 -34.45
C GLY A 36 -3.23 -14.60 -33.56
N GLY A 37 -2.52 -13.49 -33.70
CA GLY A 37 -2.94 -12.18 -33.22
C GLY A 37 -2.34 -11.79 -31.87
N LEU A 38 -1.39 -10.85 -31.92
CA LEU A 38 -1.19 -9.88 -30.83
C LEU A 38 -2.57 -9.33 -30.42
N PRO A 39 -2.84 -9.06 -29.14
CA PRO A 39 -3.99 -8.23 -28.78
C PRO A 39 -3.80 -6.89 -29.48
N THR A 40 -4.63 -6.65 -30.49
CA THR A 40 -4.83 -5.32 -31.06
C THR A 40 -5.10 -4.35 -29.91
N PRO A 41 -4.50 -3.15 -29.90
CA PRO A 41 -4.96 -2.08 -29.02
C PRO A 41 -6.49 -1.93 -29.20
N PRO A 42 -7.25 -1.54 -28.16
CA PRO A 42 -8.70 -1.44 -28.24
C PRO A 42 -9.06 -0.71 -29.52
N SER A 43 -9.68 -1.48 -30.41
CA SER A 43 -10.12 -1.04 -31.72
C SER A 43 -10.89 0.25 -31.52
N ALA A 44 -10.59 1.22 -32.38
CA ALA A 44 -11.29 2.48 -32.52
C ALA A 44 -12.78 2.30 -32.23
N ALA A 45 -13.34 3.24 -31.44
CA ALA A 45 -14.76 3.36 -31.15
C ALA A 45 -15.55 2.93 -32.39
N THR A 46 -16.22 1.79 -32.27
CA THR A 46 -17.12 1.33 -33.34
C THR A 46 -18.12 2.47 -33.54
N PRO A 47 -18.32 2.96 -34.78
CA PRO A 47 -19.34 3.97 -35.03
C PRO A 47 -20.65 3.47 -34.40
N LEU A 48 -21.20 4.24 -33.47
CA LEU A 48 -22.47 3.91 -32.85
C LEU A 48 -23.47 3.66 -33.97
N GLU A 49 -24.10 2.49 -33.99
CA GLU A 49 -25.17 2.18 -34.94
C GLU A 49 -26.19 3.34 -34.93
N PRO A 50 -26.81 3.70 -36.06
CA PRO A 50 -27.67 4.88 -36.16
C PRO A 50 -28.76 4.93 -35.08
N THR A 51 -29.24 3.76 -34.66
CA THR A 51 -30.20 3.58 -33.58
C THR A 51 -29.62 3.94 -32.21
N THR A 52 -28.40 3.49 -31.90
CA THR A 52 -27.71 3.81 -30.64
C THR A 52 -27.36 5.29 -30.56
N LEU A 53 -26.97 5.92 -31.67
CA LEU A 53 -26.72 7.37 -31.69
C LEU A 53 -27.98 8.16 -31.31
N ARG A 54 -29.15 7.78 -31.84
CA ARG A 54 -30.43 8.42 -31.48
C ARG A 54 -30.78 8.28 -30.01
N VAL A 55 -30.60 7.08 -29.44
CA VAL A 55 -30.85 6.81 -28.00
C VAL A 55 -29.98 7.70 -27.12
N VAL A 56 -28.70 7.79 -27.45
CA VAL A 56 -27.71 8.53 -26.66
C VAL A 56 -27.95 10.04 -26.75
N THR A 57 -28.18 10.57 -27.95
CA THR A 57 -28.49 12.00 -28.12
C THR A 57 -29.81 12.38 -27.44
N ALA A 58 -30.80 11.48 -27.43
CA ALA A 58 -32.07 11.73 -26.74
C ALA A 58 -31.90 11.76 -25.21
N ALA A 59 -31.13 10.81 -24.64
CA ALA A 59 -30.82 10.80 -23.21
C ALA A 59 -29.99 12.03 -22.79
N GLN A 60 -29.00 12.42 -23.59
CA GLN A 60 -28.18 13.62 -23.37
C GLN A 60 -29.03 14.90 -23.39
N ALA A 61 -29.95 15.02 -24.35
CA ALA A 61 -30.84 16.18 -24.47
C ALA A 61 -31.85 16.26 -23.32
N ASP A 62 -32.45 15.14 -22.91
CA ASP A 62 -33.38 15.09 -21.77
C ASP A 62 -32.66 15.48 -20.46
N LEU A 63 -31.44 14.98 -20.23
CA LEU A 63 -30.65 15.35 -19.05
C LEU A 63 -30.24 16.83 -19.06
N ALA A 64 -29.73 17.32 -20.19
CA ALA A 64 -29.35 18.73 -20.36
C ALA A 64 -30.55 19.66 -20.09
N GLN A 65 -31.73 19.30 -20.59
CA GLN A 65 -32.97 20.05 -20.35
C GLN A 65 -33.38 20.03 -18.87
N ARG A 66 -33.29 18.88 -18.19
CA ARG A 66 -33.63 18.77 -16.76
C ARG A 66 -32.71 19.59 -15.87
N LEU A 67 -31.42 19.64 -16.20
CA LEU A 67 -30.40 20.36 -15.42
C LEU A 67 -30.25 21.83 -15.84
N GLY A 68 -30.88 22.26 -16.93
CA GLY A 68 -30.72 23.61 -17.46
C GLY A 68 -29.32 23.86 -18.06
N LEU A 69 -28.66 22.81 -18.54
CA LEU A 69 -27.30 22.84 -19.09
C LEU A 69 -27.32 22.82 -20.63
N PRO A 70 -26.28 23.34 -21.30
CA PRO A 70 -26.05 23.06 -22.71
C PRO A 70 -25.75 21.56 -22.89
N ALA A 71 -26.15 20.98 -24.03
CA ALA A 71 -25.94 19.55 -24.30
C ALA A 71 -24.45 19.15 -24.27
N GLU A 72 -23.57 20.09 -24.63
CA GLU A 72 -22.11 19.94 -24.57
C GLU A 72 -21.58 19.80 -23.13
N GLY A 73 -22.36 20.22 -22.13
CA GLY A 73 -22.06 20.04 -20.70
C GLY A 73 -22.43 18.66 -20.16
N VAL A 74 -22.92 17.75 -21.01
CA VAL A 74 -23.28 16.38 -20.65
C VAL A 74 -22.37 15.41 -21.40
N THR A 75 -21.49 14.73 -20.68
CA THR A 75 -20.56 13.73 -21.21
C THR A 75 -21.23 12.36 -21.25
N ILE A 76 -21.05 11.60 -22.33
CA ILE A 76 -21.52 10.21 -22.39
C ILE A 76 -20.40 9.31 -21.91
N LEU A 77 -20.66 8.51 -20.87
CA LEU A 77 -19.68 7.58 -20.31
C LEU A 77 -19.81 6.17 -20.88
N SER A 78 -21.03 5.63 -20.96
CA SER A 78 -21.25 4.29 -21.52
C SER A 78 -22.66 4.10 -22.09
N VAL A 79 -22.80 3.11 -22.98
CA VAL A 79 -24.06 2.73 -23.62
C VAL A 79 -24.05 1.21 -23.81
N GLU A 80 -24.93 0.50 -23.13
CA GLU A 80 -24.94 -0.96 -23.12
C GLU A 80 -26.34 -1.50 -23.42
N PRO A 81 -26.49 -2.54 -24.26
CA PRO A 81 -27.79 -3.19 -24.47
C PRO A 81 -28.27 -3.87 -23.17
N ALA A 82 -29.56 -3.76 -22.88
CA ALA A 82 -30.19 -4.28 -21.67
C ALA A 82 -31.61 -4.79 -21.93
N GLN A 83 -32.11 -5.63 -21.03
CA GLN A 83 -33.49 -6.11 -21.01
C GLN A 83 -34.15 -5.73 -19.69
N TRP A 84 -35.38 -5.24 -19.75
CA TRP A 84 -36.11 -4.71 -18.61
C TRP A 84 -37.32 -5.58 -18.26
N PRO A 85 -37.71 -5.69 -16.98
CA PRO A 85 -38.71 -6.66 -16.52
C PRO A 85 -40.16 -6.28 -16.85
N ASP A 86 -40.43 -5.02 -17.17
CA ASP A 86 -41.78 -4.49 -17.40
C ASP A 86 -41.77 -3.34 -18.42
N ALA A 87 -42.97 -2.92 -18.84
CA ALA A 87 -43.19 -1.78 -19.73
C ALA A 87 -42.76 -0.43 -19.14
N CYS A 88 -42.36 -0.37 -17.87
CA CYS A 88 -41.80 0.80 -17.20
C CYS A 88 -40.28 0.73 -17.08
N LEU A 89 -39.64 -0.17 -17.83
CA LEU A 89 -38.19 -0.37 -17.84
C LEU A 89 -37.64 -0.78 -16.45
N GLY A 90 -38.48 -1.41 -15.63
CA GLY A 90 -38.18 -1.77 -14.25
C GLY A 90 -38.10 -0.57 -13.30
N LEU A 91 -38.72 0.57 -13.66
CA LEU A 91 -38.74 1.81 -12.88
C LEU A 91 -40.16 2.39 -12.78
N PRO A 92 -41.15 1.66 -12.22
CA PRO A 92 -42.52 2.17 -12.04
C PRO A 92 -42.54 3.44 -11.17
N ALA A 93 -43.33 4.44 -11.54
CA ALA A 93 -43.64 5.56 -10.65
C ALA A 93 -44.58 5.11 -9.51
N PRO A 94 -44.66 5.87 -8.39
CA PRO A 94 -45.63 5.60 -7.35
C PRO A 94 -47.05 5.51 -7.93
N ASP A 95 -47.75 4.42 -7.61
CA ASP A 95 -49.10 4.08 -8.10
C ASP A 95 -49.22 3.84 -9.62
N GLU A 96 -48.10 3.63 -10.33
CA GLU A 96 -48.09 3.27 -11.75
C GLU A 96 -48.16 1.74 -11.95
N ALA A 97 -49.19 1.29 -12.65
CA ALA A 97 -49.30 -0.10 -13.07
C ALA A 97 -48.60 -0.30 -14.42
N CYS A 98 -47.53 -1.09 -14.42
CA CYS A 98 -46.72 -1.38 -15.60
C CYS A 98 -47.08 -2.77 -16.14
N ALA A 99 -47.20 -2.89 -17.47
CA ALA A 99 -47.46 -4.20 -18.07
C ALA A 99 -46.25 -5.13 -17.87
N GLU A 100 -46.50 -6.35 -17.39
CA GLU A 100 -45.48 -7.37 -17.16
C GLU A 100 -45.01 -7.96 -18.50
N MET A 101 -43.96 -7.36 -19.07
CA MET A 101 -43.35 -7.81 -20.32
C MET A 101 -41.88 -7.43 -20.37
N ILE A 102 -41.05 -8.28 -20.98
CA ILE A 102 -39.63 -7.97 -21.17
C ILE A 102 -39.48 -6.94 -22.29
N VAL A 103 -38.84 -5.81 -21.98
CA VAL A 103 -38.54 -4.74 -22.95
C VAL A 103 -37.04 -4.71 -23.23
N GLU A 104 -36.63 -4.89 -24.48
CA GLU A 104 -35.24 -4.70 -24.89
C GLU A 104 -34.92 -3.22 -25.11
N GLY A 105 -33.71 -2.80 -24.77
CA GLY A 105 -33.23 -1.46 -25.03
C GLY A 105 -31.82 -1.21 -24.52
N PHE A 106 -31.56 -0.02 -23.98
CA PHE A 106 -30.20 0.39 -23.60
C PHE A 106 -30.14 0.99 -22.19
N ARG A 107 -29.05 0.71 -21.50
CA ARG A 107 -28.57 1.42 -20.31
C ARG A 107 -27.56 2.47 -20.76
N VAL A 108 -27.88 3.74 -20.57
CA VAL A 108 -27.02 4.88 -20.96
C VAL A 108 -26.51 5.56 -19.71
N VAL A 109 -25.20 5.71 -19.57
CA VAL A 109 -24.55 6.40 -18.44
C VAL A 109 -23.99 7.73 -18.93
N LEU A 110 -24.42 8.82 -18.28
CA LEU A 110 -24.06 10.19 -18.58
C LEU A 110 -23.39 10.84 -17.37
N GLU A 111 -22.55 11.83 -17.60
CA GLU A 111 -21.94 12.69 -16.59
C GLU A 111 -22.28 14.14 -16.89
N ALA A 112 -22.68 14.90 -15.86
CA ALA A 112 -22.88 16.33 -15.94
C ALA A 112 -22.54 16.97 -14.60
N GLU A 113 -21.76 18.05 -14.62
CA GLU A 113 -21.31 18.77 -13.40
C GLU A 113 -20.67 17.84 -12.33
N GLY A 114 -19.97 16.79 -12.76
CA GLY A 114 -19.34 15.81 -11.86
C GLY A 114 -20.29 14.78 -11.24
N GLN A 115 -21.56 14.76 -11.66
CA GLN A 115 -22.57 13.79 -11.24
C GLN A 115 -22.87 12.78 -12.34
N ILE A 116 -23.11 11.52 -11.96
CA ILE A 116 -23.43 10.44 -12.89
C ILE A 116 -24.93 10.17 -12.91
N TYR A 117 -25.49 10.08 -14.12
CA TYR A 117 -26.89 9.83 -14.39
C TYR A 117 -27.03 8.58 -15.25
N THR A 118 -27.90 7.64 -14.85
CA THR A 118 -28.16 6.44 -15.64
C THR A 118 -29.57 6.50 -16.21
N TYR A 119 -29.70 6.31 -17.51
CA TYR A 119 -30.98 6.17 -18.20
C TYR A 119 -31.21 4.73 -18.61
N ARG A 120 -32.44 4.26 -18.47
CA ARG A 120 -32.94 3.04 -19.08
C ARG A 120 -33.84 3.43 -20.23
N THR A 121 -33.63 2.87 -21.42
CA THR A 121 -34.43 3.18 -22.61
C THR A 121 -34.96 1.91 -23.27
N ASP A 122 -35.95 2.05 -24.15
CA ASP A 122 -36.27 1.05 -25.17
C ASP A 122 -35.24 1.09 -26.32
N MET A 123 -35.31 0.13 -27.26
CA MET A 123 -34.40 0.06 -28.41
C MET A 123 -34.44 1.30 -29.31
N GLU A 124 -35.55 2.03 -29.34
CA GLU A 124 -35.74 3.18 -30.22
C GLU A 124 -35.49 4.53 -29.53
N GLY A 125 -35.25 4.55 -28.22
CA GLY A 125 -35.13 5.75 -27.40
C GLY A 125 -36.44 6.53 -27.28
N ARG A 126 -37.59 5.93 -27.57
CA ARG A 126 -38.92 6.55 -27.46
C ARG A 126 -39.39 6.59 -26.02
N GLN A 127 -39.06 5.56 -25.26
CA GLN A 127 -39.29 5.50 -23.84
C GLN A 127 -37.93 5.53 -23.15
N MET A 128 -37.74 6.51 -22.28
CA MET A 128 -36.56 6.60 -21.44
C MET A 128 -36.98 6.97 -20.02
N ARG A 129 -36.34 6.36 -19.04
CA ARG A 129 -36.50 6.71 -17.64
C ARG A 129 -35.13 6.92 -17.05
N LEU A 130 -34.97 8.05 -16.37
CA LEU A 130 -33.82 8.26 -15.51
C LEU A 130 -33.95 7.22 -14.39
N GLU A 131 -33.01 6.28 -14.37
CA GLU A 131 -32.73 5.46 -13.21
C GLU A 131 -32.21 6.41 -12.16
N ASN A 132 -33.15 7.01 -11.43
CA ASN A 132 -32.86 7.64 -10.16
C ASN A 132 -32.31 6.53 -9.29
N LEU A 133 -30.98 6.37 -9.31
CA LEU A 133 -30.29 6.07 -8.09
C LEU A 133 -30.73 7.18 -7.13
N SER A 134 -31.65 6.86 -6.24
CA SER A 134 -31.82 7.58 -4.98
C SER A 134 -30.54 7.40 -4.14
N THR A 135 -29.37 7.72 -4.69
CA THR A 135 -28.06 7.73 -4.03
C THR A 135 -27.75 9.04 -3.34
N SER A 136 -28.75 9.94 -3.28
CA SER A 136 -28.80 11.07 -2.35
C SER A 136 -30.00 11.01 -1.38
N THR A 137 -30.74 9.88 -1.29
CA THR A 137 -31.89 9.80 -0.35
C THR A 137 -32.20 8.42 0.22
N SER A 138 -31.58 7.32 -0.24
CA SER A 138 -31.72 6.06 0.49
C SER A 138 -31.19 6.23 1.91
N PRO A 139 -31.97 5.92 2.97
CA PRO A 139 -31.51 6.01 4.35
C PRO A 139 -30.21 5.23 4.57
N ALA A 140 -30.02 4.14 3.83
CA ALA A 140 -28.81 3.33 3.87
C ALA A 140 -27.58 4.02 3.27
N VAL A 141 -27.75 4.76 2.17
CA VAL A 141 -26.66 5.53 1.53
C VAL A 141 -26.29 6.74 2.36
N GLU A 142 -27.27 7.46 2.89
CA GLU A 142 -27.03 8.59 3.79
C GLU A 142 -26.39 8.16 5.11
N ALA A 143 -26.81 7.01 5.65
CA ALA A 143 -26.18 6.44 6.82
C ALA A 143 -24.73 5.99 6.52
N ALA A 144 -24.46 5.42 5.33
CA ALA A 144 -23.10 5.06 4.90
C ALA A 144 -22.20 6.28 4.71
N ARG A 145 -22.70 7.35 4.08
CA ARG A 145 -22.00 8.65 3.96
C ARG A 145 -21.67 9.23 5.32
N ARG A 146 -22.64 9.30 6.24
CA ARG A 146 -22.42 9.79 7.61
C ARG A 146 -21.41 8.94 8.37
N TYR A 147 -21.54 7.62 8.31
CA TYR A 147 -20.60 6.68 8.92
C TYR A 147 -19.17 6.90 8.41
N LEU A 148 -18.98 7.04 7.10
CA LEU A 148 -17.66 7.27 6.51
C LEU A 148 -17.12 8.67 6.83
N ALA A 149 -17.96 9.70 6.80
CA ALA A 149 -17.58 11.08 7.14
C ALA A 149 -17.07 11.20 8.58
N GLU A 150 -17.77 10.59 9.55
CA GLU A 150 -17.35 10.55 10.95
C GLU A 150 -15.99 9.85 11.10
N ARG A 151 -15.79 8.72 10.42
CA ARG A 151 -14.55 7.94 10.48
C ARG A 151 -13.36 8.67 9.84
N LEU A 152 -13.59 9.43 8.77
CA LEU A 152 -12.57 10.22 8.08
C LEU A 152 -12.37 11.63 8.66
N GLY A 153 -13.18 12.04 9.64
CA GLY A 153 -13.13 13.40 10.21
C GLY A 153 -13.60 14.50 9.25
N LEU A 154 -14.46 14.16 8.29
CA LEU A 154 -15.04 15.11 7.33
C LEU A 154 -16.27 15.78 7.93
N SER A 155 -16.34 17.11 7.86
CA SER A 155 -17.47 17.90 8.39
C SER A 155 -18.72 17.85 7.49
N ASP A 156 -18.54 17.53 6.20
CA ASP A 156 -19.63 17.45 5.23
C ASP A 156 -19.69 16.06 4.58
N PRO A 157 -20.71 15.24 4.90
CA PRO A 157 -20.95 13.94 4.24
C PRO A 157 -21.25 14.05 2.73
N ASN A 158 -21.60 15.24 2.23
CA ASN A 158 -21.82 15.45 0.80
C ASN A 158 -20.51 15.52 0.01
N ALA A 159 -19.38 15.75 0.67
CA ALA A 159 -18.06 15.71 0.05
C ALA A 159 -17.60 14.29 -0.36
N ILE A 160 -18.37 13.26 0.03
CA ILE A 160 -18.12 11.86 -0.32
C ILE A 160 -18.95 11.51 -1.57
N SER A 161 -18.33 10.99 -2.61
CA SER A 161 -19.03 10.58 -3.83
C SER A 161 -19.56 9.15 -3.68
N VAL A 162 -20.75 8.88 -4.19
CA VAL A 162 -21.26 7.49 -4.28
C VAL A 162 -20.89 6.95 -5.65
N ILE A 163 -20.09 5.88 -5.67
CA ILE A 163 -19.61 5.24 -6.91
C ILE A 163 -20.55 4.12 -7.35
N ALA A 164 -21.03 3.30 -6.41
CA ALA A 164 -21.93 2.19 -6.72
C ALA A 164 -22.81 1.83 -5.52
N VAL A 165 -24.02 1.34 -5.80
CA VAL A 165 -24.92 0.72 -4.81
C VAL A 165 -25.51 -0.54 -5.42
N GLU A 166 -25.27 -1.67 -4.76
CA GLU A 166 -25.71 -2.98 -5.21
C GLU A 166 -26.57 -3.61 -4.11
N GLU A 167 -27.75 -4.14 -4.46
CA GLU A 167 -28.56 -4.93 -3.54
C GLU A 167 -27.92 -6.30 -3.32
N VAL A 168 -27.71 -6.67 -2.06
CA VAL A 168 -27.08 -7.94 -1.69
C VAL A 168 -27.85 -8.57 -0.53
N THR A 169 -28.02 -9.88 -0.58
CA THR A 169 -28.51 -10.66 0.59
C THR A 169 -27.32 -11.28 1.30
N TRP A 170 -27.08 -10.84 2.53
CA TRP A 170 -25.95 -11.29 3.35
C TRP A 170 -26.23 -12.66 4.00
N PRO A 171 -25.19 -13.47 4.24
CA PRO A 171 -25.35 -14.80 4.83
C PRO A 171 -25.74 -14.78 6.32
N ASP A 172 -25.48 -13.66 7.02
CA ASP A 172 -25.69 -13.52 8.46
C ASP A 172 -26.03 -12.07 8.85
N ALA A 173 -26.37 -11.86 10.13
CA ALA A 173 -26.66 -10.56 10.71
C ALA A 173 -25.44 -9.62 10.82
N CYS A 174 -24.22 -10.13 10.58
CA CYS A 174 -22.99 -9.35 10.51
C CYS A 174 -22.67 -8.89 9.09
N LEU A 175 -23.62 -9.04 8.16
CA LEU A 175 -23.50 -8.57 6.78
C LEU A 175 -22.33 -9.25 6.04
N GLY A 176 -22.04 -10.51 6.40
CA GLY A 176 -20.93 -11.28 5.86
C GLY A 176 -19.54 -10.82 6.32
N LEU A 177 -19.48 -9.96 7.35
CA LEU A 177 -18.23 -9.38 7.88
C LEU A 177 -18.14 -9.61 9.40
N SER A 178 -18.11 -10.89 9.83
CA SER A 178 -17.96 -11.28 11.24
C SER A 178 -16.54 -10.98 11.76
N GLN A 179 -16.42 -10.34 12.92
CA GLN A 179 -15.11 -10.17 13.58
C GLN A 179 -14.63 -11.45 14.28
N PRO A 180 -13.32 -11.63 14.51
CA PRO A 180 -12.79 -12.77 15.27
C PRO A 180 -13.44 -12.89 16.66
N GLY A 181 -14.15 -14.00 16.89
CA GLY A 181 -14.87 -14.26 18.14
C GLY A 181 -16.28 -13.66 18.22
N GLU A 182 -16.74 -12.95 17.18
CA GLU A 182 -18.12 -12.44 17.12
C GLU A 182 -19.08 -13.55 16.66
N MET A 183 -20.10 -13.82 17.47
CA MET A 183 -21.14 -14.78 17.13
C MET A 183 -22.29 -14.08 16.42
N CYS A 184 -22.29 -14.18 15.09
CA CYS A 184 -23.31 -13.58 14.23
C CYS A 184 -24.52 -14.51 14.10
N ALA A 185 -25.73 -13.96 14.26
CA ALA A 185 -26.96 -14.71 14.01
C ALA A 185 -27.01 -15.13 12.53
N GLN A 186 -27.21 -16.44 12.30
CA GLN A 186 -27.19 -17.06 10.97
C GLN A 186 -28.54 -16.84 10.26
N VAL A 187 -28.83 -15.58 9.95
CA VAL A 187 -30.07 -15.14 9.29
C VAL A 187 -29.70 -14.40 8.01
N LEU A 188 -30.29 -14.83 6.90
CA LEU A 188 -30.16 -14.14 5.62
C LEU A 188 -30.68 -12.71 5.77
N THR A 189 -29.81 -11.74 5.58
CA THR A 189 -30.09 -10.33 5.85
C THR A 189 -30.02 -9.54 4.55
N PRO A 190 -31.15 -9.14 3.97
CA PRO A 190 -31.16 -8.25 2.81
C PRO A 190 -30.55 -6.88 3.13
N GLY A 191 -29.83 -6.30 2.16
CA GLY A 191 -29.18 -5.03 2.33
C GLY A 191 -28.46 -4.53 1.08
N TYR A 192 -27.46 -3.68 1.28
CA TYR A 192 -26.72 -3.05 0.18
C TYR A 192 -25.20 -3.17 0.37
N ARG A 193 -24.49 -3.38 -0.74
CA ARG A 193 -23.07 -3.11 -0.89
C ARG A 193 -22.91 -1.73 -1.52
N ILE A 194 -22.28 -0.81 -0.82
CA ILE A 194 -22.16 0.60 -1.22
C ILE A 194 -20.68 0.91 -1.41
N THR A 195 -20.30 1.35 -2.61
CA THR A 195 -18.96 1.85 -2.90
C THR A 195 -18.98 3.37 -2.88
N LEU A 196 -18.19 3.97 -1.98
CA LEU A 196 -18.03 5.40 -1.80
C LEU A 196 -16.61 5.83 -2.20
N GLU A 197 -16.44 7.07 -2.64
CA GLU A 197 -15.14 7.68 -2.90
C GLU A 197 -14.99 8.94 -2.07
N ALA A 198 -13.90 9.02 -1.32
CA ALA A 198 -13.55 10.18 -0.50
C ALA A 198 -12.05 10.43 -0.62
N GLN A 199 -11.66 11.69 -0.81
CA GLN A 199 -10.25 12.09 -0.93
C GLN A 199 -9.46 11.28 -1.99
N GLY A 200 -10.12 10.90 -3.09
CA GLY A 200 -9.52 10.11 -4.19
C GLY A 200 -9.32 8.63 -3.89
N GLN A 201 -9.93 8.10 -2.83
CA GLN A 201 -9.84 6.69 -2.46
C GLN A 201 -11.23 6.05 -2.35
N ARG A 202 -11.34 4.76 -2.70
CA ARG A 202 -12.61 4.02 -2.73
C ARG A 202 -12.78 3.12 -1.52
N TYR A 203 -13.98 3.15 -0.95
CA TYR A 203 -14.40 2.43 0.24
C TYR A 203 -15.63 1.60 -0.10
N THR A 204 -15.69 0.34 0.29
CA THR A 204 -16.87 -0.51 0.15
C THR A 204 -17.47 -0.80 1.51
N LEU A 205 -18.74 -0.47 1.71
CA LEU A 205 -19.50 -0.71 2.93
C LEU A 205 -20.62 -1.71 2.67
N HIS A 206 -20.87 -2.57 3.64
CA HIS A 206 -22.05 -3.43 3.69
C HIS A 206 -23.05 -2.84 4.68
N THR A 207 -24.32 -2.80 4.30
CA THR A 207 -25.39 -2.30 5.15
C THR A 207 -26.63 -3.18 5.03
N ASN A 208 -27.53 -3.13 6.02
CA ASN A 208 -28.88 -3.69 5.90
C ASN A 208 -29.81 -2.73 5.13
N GLN A 209 -31.00 -3.18 4.75
CA GLN A 209 -31.95 -2.38 3.93
C GLN A 209 -32.22 -0.97 4.47
N ASN A 210 -32.19 -0.78 5.80
CA ASN A 210 -32.58 0.48 6.43
C ASN A 210 -31.38 1.38 6.81
N GLY A 211 -30.14 0.92 6.65
CA GLY A 211 -28.96 1.72 7.03
C GLY A 211 -28.59 1.68 8.51
N ASN A 212 -29.27 0.88 9.33
CA ASN A 212 -29.07 0.86 10.79
C ASN A 212 -27.89 -0.02 11.22
N ALA A 213 -27.51 -0.98 10.39
CA ALA A 213 -26.31 -1.78 10.59
C ALA A 213 -25.37 -1.52 9.41
N ILE A 214 -24.17 -1.00 9.69
CA ILE A 214 -23.17 -0.68 8.68
C ILE A 214 -21.84 -1.32 9.10
N ARG A 215 -21.21 -1.99 8.16
CA ARG A 215 -19.88 -2.59 8.29
C ARG A 215 -19.03 -2.13 7.11
N LEU A 216 -17.77 -1.83 7.36
CA LEU A 216 -16.82 -1.48 6.32
C LEU A 216 -16.17 -2.76 5.79
N ALA A 217 -16.40 -3.06 4.52
CA ALA A 217 -15.95 -4.28 3.85
C ALA A 217 -14.54 -4.11 3.28
N GLU A 218 -14.34 -3.02 2.52
CA GLU A 218 -13.05 -2.68 1.94
C GLU A 218 -12.75 -1.22 2.24
N GLU A 219 -11.65 -0.97 2.93
CA GLU A 219 -10.98 0.33 2.89
C GLU A 219 -10.00 0.31 1.71
N PRO A 220 -9.58 1.47 1.20
CA PRO A 220 -8.34 1.58 0.46
C PRO A 220 -7.27 0.77 1.22
N GLY A 221 -6.73 -0.25 0.55
CA GLY A 221 -5.76 -1.24 1.06
C GLY A 221 -6.17 -2.03 2.31
N GLY A 222 -7.47 -2.23 2.52
CA GLY A 222 -8.02 -3.30 3.35
C GLY A 222 -8.07 -4.60 2.54
N GLU A 223 -7.34 -5.61 3.02
CA GLU A 223 -7.34 -7.02 2.60
C GLU A 223 -6.94 -7.41 1.15
N SER A 224 -6.75 -6.47 0.22
CA SER A 224 -6.20 -6.80 -1.12
C SER A 224 -5.00 -5.96 -1.58
N SER A 225 -4.30 -5.27 -0.68
CA SER A 225 -2.90 -4.91 -0.96
C SER A 225 -2.01 -5.96 -0.31
N LEU A 226 -1.52 -6.91 -1.09
CA LEU A 226 -0.43 -7.79 -0.64
C LEU A 226 0.65 -6.91 0.01
N PRO A 227 1.12 -7.25 1.22
CA PRO A 227 2.11 -6.42 1.90
C PRO A 227 3.36 -6.28 1.02
N LEU A 228 3.76 -5.05 0.78
CA LEU A 228 4.92 -4.71 -0.04
C LEU A 228 6.22 -5.02 0.67
N VAL A 229 6.23 -4.91 2.00
CA VAL A 229 7.33 -5.36 2.86
C VAL A 229 6.78 -6.24 3.97
N ARG A 230 7.51 -7.30 4.29
CA ARG A 230 7.29 -8.12 5.48
C ARG A 230 8.58 -8.14 6.29
N TRP A 231 8.45 -8.17 7.61
CA TRP A 231 9.56 -8.24 8.53
C TRP A 231 9.18 -9.11 9.72
N GLN A 232 10.10 -9.95 10.16
CA GLN A 232 9.92 -10.78 11.34
C GLN A 232 11.24 -10.87 12.09
N ARG A 233 11.17 -10.71 13.41
CA ARG A 233 12.33 -10.86 14.28
C ARG A 233 12.01 -11.80 15.43
N GLN A 234 12.84 -12.83 15.55
CA GLN A 234 12.79 -13.77 16.66
C GLN A 234 14.01 -13.56 17.56
N THR A 235 13.75 -13.41 18.85
CA THR A 235 14.73 -13.40 19.93
C THR A 235 14.41 -14.55 20.89
N PRO A 236 15.31 -14.92 21.83
CA PRO A 236 15.03 -16.00 22.78
C PRO A 236 13.74 -15.82 23.59
N ASN A 237 13.30 -14.57 23.82
CA ASN A 237 12.17 -14.25 24.69
C ASN A 237 10.97 -13.60 23.97
N ALA A 238 11.09 -13.27 22.68
CA ALA A 238 10.05 -12.56 21.96
C ALA A 238 10.11 -12.84 20.46
N CYS A 239 8.94 -12.92 19.82
CA CYS A 239 8.81 -12.94 18.37
C CYS A 239 7.89 -11.79 17.93
N LEU A 240 8.41 -10.92 17.07
CA LEU A 240 7.72 -9.78 16.52
C LEU A 240 7.59 -9.94 15.01
N GLN A 241 6.45 -9.54 14.46
CA GLN A 241 6.19 -9.47 13.04
C GLN A 241 5.62 -8.12 12.68
N ALA A 242 5.93 -7.67 11.46
CA ALA A 242 5.32 -6.51 10.86
C ALA A 242 5.22 -6.68 9.34
N SER A 243 4.26 -5.99 8.75
CA SER A 243 4.11 -5.88 7.31
C SER A 243 3.64 -4.48 6.96
N ALA A 244 4.11 -3.96 5.83
CA ALA A 244 3.78 -2.62 5.38
C ALA A 244 3.28 -2.64 3.93
N ASP A 245 2.28 -1.82 3.67
CA ASP A 245 1.81 -1.43 2.35
C ASP A 245 1.82 0.11 2.26
N LEU A 246 1.34 0.70 1.15
CA LEU A 246 1.38 2.15 0.99
C LEU A 246 0.45 2.92 1.94
N LEU A 247 -0.42 2.24 2.68
CA LEU A 247 -1.44 2.85 3.51
C LEU A 247 -1.15 2.69 5.00
N GLY A 248 -0.33 1.72 5.38
CA GLY A 248 0.04 1.57 6.77
C GLY A 248 0.93 0.40 7.08
N LEU A 249 1.19 0.29 8.39
CA LEU A 249 1.90 -0.80 9.02
C LEU A 249 0.89 -1.70 9.74
N THR A 250 1.01 -3.00 9.56
CA THR A 250 0.37 -4.01 10.41
C THR A 250 1.48 -4.68 11.23
N TYR A 251 1.38 -4.69 12.56
CA TYR A 251 2.44 -5.20 13.43
C TYR A 251 1.90 -5.92 14.67
N GLY A 252 2.69 -6.81 15.26
CA GLY A 252 2.30 -7.52 16.48
C GLY A 252 3.26 -8.65 16.85
N ALA A 253 2.92 -9.41 17.88
CA ALA A 253 3.63 -10.64 18.19
C ALA A 253 3.34 -11.72 17.13
N CYS A 254 4.29 -12.61 16.87
CA CYS A 254 4.10 -13.71 15.93
C CYS A 254 2.94 -14.62 16.37
N GLY A 255 2.02 -14.91 15.45
CA GLY A 255 0.84 -15.74 15.73
C GLY A 255 -0.26 -15.08 16.56
N ALA A 256 -0.09 -13.82 16.99
CA ALA A 256 -1.11 -13.04 17.66
C ALA A 256 -1.87 -12.14 16.67
N THR A 257 -3.02 -11.62 17.12
CA THR A 257 -3.75 -10.57 16.39
C THR A 257 -2.86 -9.35 16.22
N SER A 258 -2.67 -8.92 14.97
CA SER A 258 -1.85 -7.76 14.65
C SER A 258 -2.66 -6.47 14.77
N GLN A 259 -1.98 -5.39 15.15
CA GLN A 259 -2.51 -4.04 15.19
C GLN A 259 -2.20 -3.32 13.87
N ARG A 260 -3.15 -2.50 13.40
CA ARG A 260 -2.98 -1.66 12.21
C ARG A 260 -2.63 -0.23 12.64
N TRP A 261 -1.63 0.35 12.00
CA TRP A 261 -1.21 1.73 12.18
C TRP A 261 -1.21 2.43 10.80
N PRO A 262 -2.21 3.28 10.51
CA PRO A 262 -2.31 3.96 9.23
C PRO A 262 -1.21 5.03 9.10
N PHE A 263 -0.62 5.14 7.91
CA PHE A 263 0.34 6.19 7.61
C PHE A 263 -0.38 7.54 7.49
N LYS A 264 -0.43 8.29 8.60
CA LYS A 264 -0.96 9.67 8.62
C LYS A 264 -0.05 10.66 7.91
N ALA A 265 1.25 10.38 7.92
CA ALA A 265 2.26 11.27 7.40
C ALA A 265 2.79 10.70 6.06
N PRO A 266 2.75 11.49 4.97
CA PRO A 266 2.97 10.99 3.61
C PRO A 266 4.39 10.45 3.39
N GLN A 267 5.36 10.85 4.23
CA GLN A 267 6.74 10.40 4.12
C GLN A 267 6.90 8.89 4.26
N TYR A 268 6.07 8.19 5.05
CA TYR A 268 6.21 6.75 5.23
C TYR A 268 5.84 5.98 3.95
N ALA A 269 4.74 6.40 3.30
CA ALA A 269 4.33 5.85 2.02
C ALA A 269 5.34 6.19 0.91
N ALA A 270 5.89 7.41 0.92
CA ALA A 270 6.92 7.83 -0.02
C ALA A 270 8.22 7.02 0.13
N ASP A 271 8.71 6.87 1.37
CA ASP A 271 9.89 6.05 1.70
C ASP A 271 9.72 4.60 1.20
N LEU A 272 8.55 3.99 1.43
CA LEU A 272 8.25 2.63 0.95
C LEU A 272 8.17 2.56 -0.58
N SER A 273 7.53 3.55 -1.21
CA SER A 273 7.40 3.62 -2.66
C SER A 273 8.77 3.69 -3.35
N GLU A 274 9.71 4.44 -2.77
CA GLU A 274 11.10 4.50 -3.24
C GLU A 274 11.76 3.12 -3.22
N TRP A 275 11.66 2.37 -2.10
CA TRP A 275 12.18 0.99 -2.02
C TRP A 275 11.59 0.08 -3.10
N VAL A 276 10.26 0.10 -3.24
CA VAL A 276 9.55 -0.74 -4.19
C VAL A 276 9.93 -0.41 -5.64
N GLN A 277 10.15 0.86 -5.96
CA GLN A 277 10.51 1.28 -7.33
C GLN A 277 11.99 1.05 -7.66
N THR A 278 12.88 1.14 -6.67
CA THR A 278 14.33 1.00 -6.89
C THR A 278 14.76 -0.46 -7.02
N TYR A 279 14.32 -1.32 -6.10
CA TYR A 279 14.86 -2.67 -5.98
C TYR A 279 13.99 -3.75 -6.61
N ALA A 280 14.65 -4.78 -7.15
CA ALA A 280 14.01 -6.04 -7.50
C ALA A 280 13.54 -6.78 -6.22
N PRO A 281 12.58 -7.73 -6.32
CA PRO A 281 12.15 -8.51 -5.17
C PRO A 281 13.31 -9.23 -4.49
N PHE A 282 13.29 -9.28 -3.16
CA PHE A 282 14.27 -10.05 -2.39
C PHE A 282 13.70 -10.48 -1.03
N GLU A 283 14.33 -11.50 -0.47
CA GLU A 283 14.21 -11.88 0.93
C GLU A 283 15.61 -12.01 1.52
N ALA A 284 15.78 -11.63 2.78
CA ALA A 284 17.07 -11.63 3.44
C ALA A 284 16.94 -11.86 4.94
N GLU A 285 17.86 -12.67 5.48
CA GLU A 285 18.11 -12.74 6.92
C GLU A 285 19.14 -11.69 7.31
N THR A 286 18.80 -10.84 8.28
CA THR A 286 19.65 -9.74 8.74
C THR A 286 19.85 -9.83 10.26
N PRO A 287 20.86 -9.14 10.83
CA PRO A 287 21.00 -9.03 12.29
C PRO A 287 19.76 -8.42 12.99
N LEU A 288 18.89 -7.74 12.23
CA LEU A 288 17.66 -7.12 12.72
C LEU A 288 16.41 -7.94 12.41
N GLY A 289 16.56 -9.19 11.97
CA GLY A 289 15.48 -10.11 11.60
C GLY A 289 15.37 -10.35 10.10
N TRP A 290 14.49 -11.28 9.75
CA TRP A 290 14.12 -11.58 8.38
C TRP A 290 13.32 -10.43 7.77
N VAL A 291 13.59 -10.12 6.51
CA VAL A 291 12.86 -9.11 5.74
C VAL A 291 12.60 -9.59 4.32
N SER A 292 11.44 -9.25 3.78
CA SER A 292 11.04 -9.49 2.39
C SER A 292 10.50 -8.22 1.78
N LEU A 293 10.96 -7.89 0.57
CA LEU A 293 10.46 -6.79 -0.24
C LEU A 293 9.85 -7.32 -1.54
N ALA A 294 8.58 -7.00 -1.80
CA ALA A 294 7.92 -7.21 -3.07
C ALA A 294 8.25 -6.05 -4.04
N GLY A 295 9.54 -5.94 -4.38
CA GLY A 295 10.08 -4.89 -5.24
C GLY A 295 9.59 -4.98 -6.69
N LYS A 296 9.55 -3.85 -7.39
CA LYS A 296 9.22 -3.73 -8.83
C LYS A 296 10.36 -3.10 -9.64
N GLY A 297 11.43 -2.71 -8.96
CA GLY A 297 12.62 -2.14 -9.57
C GLY A 297 13.54 -3.19 -10.19
N ARG A 298 14.74 -2.75 -10.56
CA ARG A 298 15.75 -3.59 -11.23
C ARG A 298 17.05 -3.71 -10.45
N GLN A 299 17.28 -2.84 -9.45
CA GLN A 299 18.50 -2.89 -8.67
C GLN A 299 18.47 -4.09 -7.71
N THR A 300 19.56 -4.82 -7.63
CA THR A 300 19.74 -5.85 -6.60
C THR A 300 20.21 -5.17 -5.32
N ALA A 301 19.46 -5.34 -4.22
CA ALA A 301 19.84 -4.80 -2.92
C ALA A 301 21.07 -5.53 -2.37
N THR A 302 22.08 -4.78 -1.96
CA THR A 302 23.25 -5.30 -1.22
C THR A 302 22.85 -5.78 0.18
N PRO A 303 23.63 -6.65 0.84
CA PRO A 303 23.33 -7.07 2.22
C PRO A 303 23.17 -5.90 3.20
N ALA A 304 23.94 -4.82 3.00
CA ALA A 304 23.83 -3.60 3.79
C ALA A 304 22.48 -2.88 3.54
N GLU A 305 22.06 -2.74 2.28
CA GLU A 305 20.73 -2.18 1.95
C GLU A 305 19.58 -3.07 2.46
N GLN A 306 19.71 -4.39 2.38
CA GLN A 306 18.72 -5.33 2.94
C GLN A 306 18.56 -5.13 4.46
N ARG A 307 19.68 -4.99 5.18
CA ARG A 307 19.68 -4.66 6.61
C ARG A 307 19.06 -3.29 6.90
N SER A 308 19.32 -2.28 6.06
CA SER A 308 18.75 -0.94 6.26
C SER A 308 17.23 -0.92 6.08
N LEU A 309 16.68 -1.76 5.18
CA LEU A 309 15.22 -1.98 5.10
C LEU A 309 14.67 -2.64 6.37
N ALA A 310 15.34 -3.67 6.90
CA ALA A 310 14.94 -4.30 8.16
C ALA A 310 14.99 -3.30 9.34
N ALA A 311 16.00 -2.44 9.39
CA ALA A 311 16.11 -1.36 10.37
C ALA A 311 14.97 -0.34 10.22
N TRP A 312 14.59 0.01 9.00
CA TRP A 312 13.46 0.90 8.74
C TRP A 312 12.14 0.29 9.21
N MET A 313 11.90 -1.01 8.95
CA MET A 313 10.72 -1.71 9.46
C MET A 313 10.68 -1.73 11.00
N MET A 314 11.81 -2.01 11.65
CA MET A 314 11.91 -1.96 13.10
C MET A 314 11.62 -0.55 13.62
N ALA A 315 12.12 0.49 12.96
CA ALA A 315 11.87 1.87 13.33
C ALA A 315 10.38 2.23 13.22
N LEU A 316 9.70 1.81 12.14
CA LEU A 316 8.25 2.00 12.00
C LEU A 316 7.45 1.34 13.12
N VAL A 317 7.82 0.10 13.51
CA VAL A 317 7.16 -0.59 14.63
C VAL A 317 7.34 0.18 15.93
N ALA A 318 8.55 0.65 16.21
CA ALA A 318 8.83 1.45 17.40
C ALA A 318 8.05 2.78 17.40
N THR A 319 7.95 3.46 16.24
CA THR A 319 7.13 4.66 16.08
C THR A 319 5.64 4.37 16.29
N ALA A 320 5.11 3.28 15.72
CA ALA A 320 3.71 2.90 15.87
C ALA A 320 3.34 2.57 17.33
N GLN A 321 4.33 2.15 18.13
CA GLN A 321 4.22 1.93 19.57
C GLN A 321 4.41 3.20 20.42
N ASN A 322 4.60 4.37 19.78
CA ASN A 322 4.94 5.65 20.42
C ASN A 322 6.19 5.56 21.31
N LEU A 323 7.20 4.80 20.87
CA LEU A 323 8.49 4.77 21.56
C LEU A 323 9.31 6.00 21.17
N GLU A 324 9.86 6.68 22.17
CA GLU A 324 10.71 7.87 21.99
C GLU A 324 12.16 7.54 22.34
N PHE A 325 13.08 8.07 21.52
CA PHE A 325 14.51 7.92 21.73
C PHE A 325 15.20 9.26 21.46
N GLU A 326 16.20 9.58 22.26
CA GLU A 326 16.99 10.80 22.08
C GLU A 326 17.64 10.82 20.69
N GLY A 327 17.39 11.88 19.93
CA GLY A 327 17.90 12.02 18.56
C GLY A 327 17.21 11.15 17.50
N GLY A 328 16.19 10.36 17.88
CA GLY A 328 15.35 9.58 16.98
C GLY A 328 15.63 8.08 17.00
N ILE A 329 14.63 7.28 16.58
CA ILE A 329 14.70 5.82 16.58
C ILE A 329 15.79 5.34 15.62
N GLY A 330 16.73 4.54 16.13
CA GLY A 330 17.79 3.94 15.33
C GLY A 330 18.93 4.90 14.97
N LEU A 331 19.11 6.01 15.71
CA LEU A 331 20.24 6.92 15.55
C LEU A 331 21.56 6.20 15.87
N VAL A 332 22.45 6.11 14.89
CA VAL A 332 23.77 5.49 15.00
C VAL A 332 24.86 6.52 15.21
N LEU A 333 24.80 7.62 14.47
CA LEU A 333 25.86 8.62 14.49
C LEU A 333 25.26 10.01 14.48
N SER A 334 25.74 10.83 15.41
CA SER A 334 25.51 12.27 15.44
C SER A 334 26.86 12.96 15.30
N TRP A 335 27.00 13.83 14.31
CA TRP A 335 28.19 14.63 14.07
C TRP A 335 27.79 16.09 14.01
N ARG A 336 28.43 16.93 14.82
CA ARG A 336 28.17 18.36 14.90
C ARG A 336 29.42 19.13 14.54
N ARG A 337 29.24 20.16 13.73
CA ARG A 337 30.23 21.18 13.43
C ARG A 337 29.67 22.54 13.79
N SER A 338 30.36 23.27 14.66
CA SER A 338 29.94 24.61 15.09
C SER A 338 31.12 25.58 15.15
N GLY A 339 30.86 26.87 14.94
CA GLY A 339 31.86 27.93 15.03
C GLY A 339 32.14 28.61 13.68
N GLY A 340 33.40 28.97 13.47
CA GLY A 340 33.86 29.79 12.36
C GLY A 340 33.44 31.26 12.48
N ILE A 341 34.00 32.11 11.61
CA ILE A 341 33.75 33.57 11.61
C ILE A 341 32.27 33.96 11.42
N ALA A 342 31.47 33.06 10.86
CA ALA A 342 30.04 33.27 10.60
C ALA A 342 29.13 32.61 11.65
N GLY A 343 29.69 31.96 12.68
CA GLY A 343 28.90 31.30 13.73
C GLY A 343 27.98 30.20 13.18
N MET A 344 28.47 29.39 12.24
CA MET A 344 27.68 28.32 11.65
C MET A 344 27.51 27.16 12.64
N CYS A 345 26.41 26.42 12.52
CA CYS A 345 26.19 25.20 13.28
C CYS A 345 25.40 24.22 12.42
N HIS A 346 25.98 23.05 12.16
CA HIS A 346 25.30 21.95 11.50
C HIS A 346 25.40 20.67 12.32
N THR A 347 24.34 19.87 12.31
CA THR A 347 24.33 18.51 12.88
C THR A 347 23.92 17.51 11.81
N LEU A 348 24.79 16.56 11.51
CA LEU A 348 24.50 15.36 10.73
C LEU A 348 24.00 14.27 11.68
N ARG A 349 22.84 13.69 11.40
CA ARG A 349 22.30 12.50 12.06
C ARG A 349 22.21 11.37 11.04
N VAL A 350 22.71 10.19 11.41
CA VAL A 350 22.70 9.00 10.57
C VAL A 350 22.02 7.85 11.31
N TYR A 351 21.06 7.21 10.65
CA TYR A 351 20.23 6.16 11.23
C TYR A 351 20.53 4.79 10.59
N GLU A 352 20.27 3.71 11.31
CA GLU A 352 20.40 2.34 10.77
C GLU A 352 19.47 2.05 9.61
N SER A 353 18.36 2.78 9.52
CA SER A 353 17.47 2.75 8.36
C SER A 353 18.16 3.21 7.08
N GLY A 354 19.36 3.79 7.17
CA GLY A 354 20.14 4.33 6.06
C GLY A 354 19.77 5.77 5.70
N TRP A 355 18.91 6.42 6.48
CA TRP A 355 18.68 7.85 6.37
C TRP A 355 19.86 8.62 6.97
N ALA A 356 20.24 9.70 6.28
CA ALA A 356 21.17 10.71 6.76
C ALA A 356 20.50 12.08 6.63
N GLU A 357 20.51 12.83 7.72
CA GLU A 357 19.79 14.09 7.88
C GLU A 357 20.74 15.16 8.39
N VAL A 358 20.77 16.31 7.71
CA VAL A 358 21.54 17.47 8.15
C VAL A 358 20.57 18.52 8.66
N TYR A 359 20.86 19.03 9.85
CA TYR A 359 20.12 20.08 10.51
C TYR A 359 20.98 21.34 10.70
N ASP A 360 20.35 22.51 10.66
CA ASP A 360 20.92 23.76 11.14
C ASP A 360 20.64 23.89 12.64
N CYS A 361 21.70 24.06 13.42
CA CYS A 361 21.66 24.14 14.89
C CYS A 361 22.11 25.50 15.45
N ARG A 362 22.05 26.57 14.64
CA ARG A 362 22.56 27.90 15.03
C ARG A 362 21.81 28.49 16.23
N SER A 363 20.52 28.18 16.38
CA SER A 363 19.72 28.63 17.50
C SER A 363 19.60 27.53 18.55
N PRO A 364 20.25 27.64 19.72
CA PRO A 364 20.08 26.67 20.79
C PRO A 364 18.69 26.73 21.45
N GLU A 365 17.94 27.81 21.23
CA GLU A 365 16.59 28.03 21.77
C GLU A 365 15.46 27.64 20.77
N ALA A 366 15.81 27.30 19.53
CA ALA A 366 14.83 26.88 18.52
C ALA A 366 15.06 25.42 18.13
N GLU A 367 13.98 24.75 17.72
CA GLU A 367 14.06 23.41 17.15
C GLU A 367 14.98 23.41 15.92
N PRO A 368 15.93 22.47 15.82
CA PRO A 368 16.85 22.39 14.70
C PRO A 368 16.08 22.20 13.38
N THR A 369 16.41 23.00 12.37
CA THR A 369 15.70 22.96 11.09
C THR A 369 16.36 21.96 10.14
N LEU A 370 15.56 21.05 9.57
CA LEU A 370 16.06 20.08 8.60
C LEU A 370 16.49 20.80 7.31
N VAL A 371 17.76 20.67 6.96
CA VAL A 371 18.35 21.25 5.75
C VAL A 371 18.25 20.26 4.59
N VAL A 372 18.66 19.02 4.82
CA VAL A 372 18.62 17.97 3.79
C VAL A 372 18.47 16.58 4.41
N ARG A 373 17.69 15.72 3.75
CA ARG A 373 17.52 14.29 4.08
C ARG A 373 17.79 13.46 2.83
N ARG A 374 18.69 12.49 2.91
CA ARG A 374 19.06 11.58 1.81
C ARG A 374 19.36 10.18 2.34
N ARG A 375 19.27 9.18 1.47
CA ARG A 375 19.77 7.83 1.75
C ARG A 375 21.30 7.81 1.69
N LEU A 376 21.90 7.03 2.57
CA LEU A 376 23.28 6.58 2.42
C LEU A 376 23.38 5.66 1.19
N THR A 377 24.54 5.72 0.54
CA THR A 377 24.90 4.78 -0.53
C THR A 377 25.19 3.39 0.04
N ALA A 378 25.18 2.36 -0.82
CA ALA A 378 25.52 1.00 -0.42
C ALA A 378 26.90 0.90 0.28
N ALA A 379 27.91 1.60 -0.25
CA ALA A 379 29.27 1.60 0.31
C ALA A 379 29.35 2.29 1.69
N GLU A 380 28.60 3.38 1.86
CA GLU A 380 28.49 4.06 3.16
C GLU A 380 27.77 3.18 4.19
N LEU A 381 26.69 2.48 3.79
CA LEU A 381 25.99 1.53 4.65
C LEU A 381 26.88 0.37 5.07
N GLU A 382 27.63 -0.21 4.14
CA GLU A 382 28.55 -1.32 4.43
C GLU A 382 29.63 -0.90 5.44
N THR A 383 30.21 0.29 5.24
CA THR A 383 31.19 0.87 6.16
C THR A 383 30.57 1.11 7.54
N LEU A 384 29.41 1.76 7.58
CA LEU A 384 28.68 2.04 8.82
C LEU A 384 28.37 0.76 9.60
N PHE A 385 27.83 -0.26 8.94
CA PHE A 385 27.44 -1.49 9.63
C PHE A 385 28.63 -2.32 10.11
N THR A 386 29.77 -2.24 9.42
CA THR A 386 31.03 -2.82 9.92
C THR A 386 31.38 -2.24 11.29
N TRP A 387 31.23 -0.92 11.47
CA TRP A 387 31.49 -0.28 12.76
C TRP A 387 30.41 -0.55 13.79
N VAL A 388 29.13 -0.52 13.39
CA VAL A 388 27.99 -0.78 14.30
C VAL A 388 28.12 -2.15 14.96
N ASP A 389 28.58 -3.16 14.22
CA ASP A 389 28.70 -4.51 14.74
C ASP A 389 30.00 -4.74 15.52
N ALA A 390 31.06 -3.98 15.22
CA ALA A 390 32.37 -4.18 15.82
C ALA A 390 32.58 -3.36 17.10
N TRP A 391 32.09 -2.12 17.14
CA TRP A 391 32.52 -1.14 18.13
C TRP A 391 31.49 -0.85 19.23
N GLN A 392 31.99 -0.53 20.42
CA GLN A 392 31.19 0.02 21.52
C GLN A 392 30.74 1.46 21.22
N PRO A 393 29.73 1.99 21.94
CA PRO A 393 29.41 3.41 21.89
C PRO A 393 30.59 4.28 22.32
N LEU A 394 30.74 5.45 21.69
CA LEU A 394 31.79 6.40 22.02
C LEU A 394 31.40 7.84 21.68
N GLY A 395 32.03 8.78 22.37
CA GLY A 395 31.98 10.21 22.07
C GLY A 395 33.37 10.76 21.78
N LEU A 396 33.49 11.59 20.76
CA LEU A 396 34.71 12.30 20.39
C LEU A 396 34.42 13.80 20.35
N GLU A 397 35.37 14.60 20.81
CA GLU A 397 35.27 16.05 20.79
C GLU A 397 36.61 16.65 20.39
N ILE A 398 36.56 17.64 19.50
CA ILE A 398 37.69 18.46 19.11
C ILE A 398 37.31 19.89 19.46
N GLU A 399 37.88 20.39 20.56
CA GLU A 399 37.65 21.76 21.04
C GLU A 399 38.39 22.79 20.16
N GLU A 400 37.86 24.01 20.12
CA GLU A 400 38.51 25.13 19.44
C GLU A 400 39.85 25.54 20.11
N PRO A 401 40.85 26.00 19.35
CA PRO A 401 40.83 26.21 17.91
C PRO A 401 41.37 25.00 17.13
N TYR A 402 40.52 24.36 16.33
CA TYR A 402 40.98 23.56 15.18
C TYR A 402 41.43 24.52 14.06
N PRO A 403 42.35 24.15 13.16
CA PRO A 403 42.95 25.07 12.19
C PRO A 403 41.97 25.83 11.28
N ASP A 404 40.74 25.35 11.15
CA ASP A 404 39.67 25.95 10.35
C ASP A 404 38.71 26.87 11.15
N GLY A 405 38.93 26.99 12.47
CA GLY A 405 38.12 27.80 13.38
C GLY A 405 36.78 27.16 13.77
N PHE A 406 36.61 25.85 13.61
CA PHE A 406 35.41 25.12 14.04
C PHE A 406 35.70 24.17 15.21
N GLY A 407 34.71 24.02 16.09
CA GLY A 407 34.60 22.92 17.03
C GLY A 407 33.79 21.76 16.44
N TYR A 408 34.14 20.55 16.86
CA TYR A 408 33.51 19.32 16.37
C TYR A 408 33.13 18.39 17.51
N GLN A 409 31.93 17.83 17.44
CA GLN A 409 31.45 16.77 18.36
C GLN A 409 30.94 15.59 17.55
N LEU A 410 31.26 14.38 17.97
CA LEU A 410 30.77 13.14 17.35
C LEU A 410 30.32 12.18 18.44
N ALA A 411 29.12 11.65 18.32
CA ALA A 411 28.63 10.53 19.11
C ALA A 411 28.32 9.36 18.17
N PHE A 412 28.77 8.17 18.54
CA PHE A 412 28.52 6.94 17.79
C PHE A 412 27.96 5.86 18.72
N ASN A 413 26.88 5.22 18.29
CA ASN A 413 26.13 4.22 19.02
C ASN A 413 26.32 2.84 18.38
N GLY A 414 27.50 2.25 18.60
CA GLY A 414 27.79 0.89 18.20
C GLY A 414 27.22 -0.15 19.17
N ARG A 415 27.14 -1.41 18.73
CA ARG A 415 26.65 -2.56 19.51
C ARG A 415 27.68 -3.68 19.64
N GLY A 416 28.90 -3.44 19.16
CA GLY A 416 29.99 -4.39 19.30
C GLY A 416 30.71 -4.25 20.63
N GLU A 417 31.75 -5.06 20.80
CA GLU A 417 32.50 -5.14 22.06
C GLU A 417 33.88 -4.45 21.98
N ALA A 418 34.37 -4.15 20.78
CA ALA A 418 35.69 -3.55 20.61
C ALA A 418 35.67 -2.03 20.85
N VAL A 419 36.75 -1.50 21.41
CA VAL A 419 36.98 -0.05 21.49
C VAL A 419 37.81 0.35 20.26
N PRO A 420 37.35 1.30 19.43
CA PRO A 420 38.12 1.71 18.26
C PRO A 420 39.40 2.44 18.67
N ASP A 421 40.50 2.08 18.02
CA ASP A 421 41.78 2.75 18.17
C ASP A 421 41.79 4.13 17.50
N ALA A 422 42.90 4.86 17.61
CA ALA A 422 43.02 6.21 17.05
C ALA A 422 42.80 6.24 15.52
N ALA A 423 43.17 5.18 14.80
CA ALA A 423 42.95 5.09 13.37
C ALA A 423 41.45 4.90 13.05
N GLY A 424 40.76 4.04 13.79
CA GLY A 424 39.31 3.85 13.68
C GLY A 424 38.51 5.11 14.03
N GLN A 425 38.89 5.80 15.10
CA GLN A 425 38.30 7.09 15.48
C GLN A 425 38.48 8.14 14.38
N LYS A 426 39.68 8.22 13.78
CA LYS A 426 39.93 9.12 12.65
C LYS A 426 39.10 8.76 11.42
N ALA A 427 39.00 7.46 11.09
CA ALA A 427 38.20 7.00 9.95
C ALA A 427 36.71 7.36 10.11
N LEU A 428 36.18 7.26 11.34
CA LEU A 428 34.82 7.64 11.67
C LEU A 428 34.56 9.14 11.46
N TRP A 429 35.51 9.99 11.90
CA TRP A 429 35.48 11.43 11.66
C TRP A 429 35.50 11.78 10.17
N ASP A 430 36.48 11.26 9.43
CA ASP A 430 36.66 11.53 8.01
C ASP A 430 35.41 11.10 7.22
N TRP A 431 34.83 9.96 7.58
CA TRP A 431 33.61 9.43 6.97
C TRP A 431 32.40 10.33 7.25
N ALA A 432 32.17 10.73 8.50
CA ALA A 432 31.04 11.60 8.85
C ALA A 432 31.13 12.94 8.11
N GLN A 433 32.34 13.50 8.00
CA GLN A 433 32.59 14.72 7.23
C GLN A 433 32.33 14.50 5.74
N ALA A 434 32.78 13.39 5.15
CA ALA A 434 32.55 13.08 3.74
C ALA A 434 31.05 12.95 3.42
N VAL A 435 30.30 12.22 4.28
CA VAL A 435 28.84 12.10 4.18
C VAL A 435 28.19 13.48 4.23
N PHE A 436 28.53 14.30 5.23
CA PHE A 436 28.01 15.66 5.36
C PHE A 436 28.24 16.50 4.09
N GLN A 437 29.47 16.51 3.56
CA GLN A 437 29.82 17.29 2.37
C GLN A 437 29.03 16.83 1.14
N ARG A 438 28.89 15.52 0.95
CA ARG A 438 28.10 14.96 -0.15
C ARG A 438 26.64 15.39 -0.07
N LEU A 439 26.04 15.29 1.12
CA LEU A 439 24.65 15.68 1.35
C LEU A 439 24.42 17.18 1.07
N MET A 440 25.36 18.04 1.47
CA MET A 440 25.26 19.49 1.27
C MET A 440 25.50 19.93 -0.18
N THR A 441 26.22 19.15 -0.98
CA THR A 441 26.55 19.47 -2.38
C THR A 441 25.64 18.81 -3.42
N GLY A 442 24.74 17.92 -2.98
CA GLY A 442 23.77 17.25 -3.85
C GLY A 442 24.35 16.12 -4.72
N GLY A 443 25.53 15.62 -4.35
CA GLY A 443 26.25 14.55 -5.05
C GLY A 443 25.88 13.13 -4.64
#